data_AF-A0A553K0E1-F1
#
_entry.id   AF-A0A553K0E1-F1
#
_cell.length_a   1.000
_cell.length_b   1.000
_cell.length_c   1.000
_cell.angle_alpha   90.00
_cell.angle_beta   90.00
_cell.angle_gamma   90.00
#
_symmetry.space_group_name_H-M   'P 1'
#
loop_
_entity.id
_entity.type
_entity.pdbx_description
1 polymer ?
#
loop_
_entity_poly.entity_id
_entity_poly.type
_entity_poly.pdbx_seq_one_letter_code
_entity_poly.pdbx_strand_id
1 'polypeptide(L)' 'MMTQVIVLNGGSSSGNSGIVRCLQHVLPRPWISMAIDDLINQLPSSMLGSGGGIAFGEQGEAATRR' A
#
# COMPACT_ATOMS: atom_id res chain seq x y z
N MET A 1 -11.45 23.54 2.43
CA MET A 1 -10.41 22.72 1.77
C MET A 1 -11.03 21.38 1.42
N MET A 2 -10.84 20.86 0.20
CA MET A 2 -11.24 19.48 -0.15
C MET A 2 -10.09 18.52 0.14
N THR A 3 -10.38 17.37 0.75
CA THR A 3 -9.42 16.27 0.90
C THR A 3 -8.95 15.81 -0.48
N GLN A 4 -7.63 15.80 -0.70
CA GLN A 4 -7.01 15.34 -1.95
C GLN A 4 -6.46 13.92 -1.83
N VAL A 5 -6.02 13.52 -0.63
CA VAL A 5 -5.38 12.24 -0.37
C VAL A 5 -5.90 11.69 0.96
N ILE A 6 -6.18 10.39 1.00
CA ILE A 6 -6.49 9.65 2.23
C ILE A 6 -5.40 8.58 2.36
N VAL A 7 -4.68 8.57 3.48
CA VAL A 7 -3.66 7.57 3.78
C VAL A 7 -4.20 6.61 4.82
N LEU A 8 -4.25 5.32 4.49
CA LEU A 8 -4.62 4.24 5.39
C LEU A 8 -3.36 3.51 5.82
N ASN A 9 -3.10 3.48 7.13
CA ASN A 9 -1.97 2.77 7.71
C ASN A 9 -2.48 1.72 8.70
N GLY A 10 -2.08 0.48 8.50
CA GLY A 10 -2.37 -0.64 9.39
C GLY A 10 -1.49 -1.82 9.00
N GLY A 11 -1.30 -2.76 9.93
CA GLY A 11 -0.50 -3.95 9.69
C GLY A 11 -1.04 -4.81 8.54
N SER A 12 -0.23 -5.77 8.09
CA SER A 12 -0.69 -6.77 7.13
C SER A 12 -1.98 -7.43 7.63
N SER A 13 -2.95 -7.63 6.73
CA SER A 13 -4.28 -8.19 7.03
C SER A 13 -5.19 -7.40 7.98
N SER A 14 -4.86 -6.15 8.37
CA SER A 14 -5.71 -5.34 9.27
C SER A 14 -7.04 -4.85 8.66
N GLY A 15 -7.39 -5.32 7.45
CA GLY A 15 -8.63 -4.95 6.76
C GLY A 15 -8.57 -3.67 5.93
N ASN A 16 -7.39 -3.06 5.71
CA ASN A 16 -7.24 -1.84 4.91
C ASN A 16 -7.87 -1.96 3.52
N SER A 17 -7.67 -3.08 2.83
CA SER A 17 -8.25 -3.33 1.51
C SER A 17 -9.79 -3.38 1.52
N GLY A 18 -10.40 -3.77 2.64
CA GLY A 18 -11.85 -3.69 2.84
C GLY A 18 -12.31 -2.25 3.05
N ILE A 19 -11.60 -1.50 3.89
CA ILE A 19 -11.88 -0.08 4.16
C ILE A 19 -11.77 0.75 2.86
N VAL A 20 -10.76 0.53 2.03
CA VAL A 20 -10.61 1.19 0.72
C VAL A 20 -11.85 0.97 -0.15
N ARG A 21 -12.34 -0.27 -0.25
CA ARG A 21 -13.56 -0.59 -1.02
C ARG A 21 -14.79 0.10 -0.46
N CYS A 22 -14.95 0.12 0.87
CA CYS A 22 -16.03 0.86 1.52
C CYS A 22 -15.93 2.37 1.23
N LEU A 23 -14.74 2.96 1.30
CA LEU A 23 -14.51 4.38 1.00
C LEU A 23 -14.85 4.71 -0.45
N GLN A 24 -14.39 3.90 -1.41
CA GLN A 24 -14.73 4.06 -2.82
C GLN A 24 -16.24 3.96 -3.08
N HIS A 25 -16.97 3.18 -2.27
CA HIS A 25 -18.42 3.07 -2.35
C HIS A 25 -19.17 4.28 -1.77
N VAL A 26 -18.72 4.81 -0.62
CA VAL A 26 -19.45 5.90 0.09
C VAL A 26 -19.04 7.30 -0.34
N LEU A 27 -17.86 7.49 -0.95
CA LEU A 27 -17.38 8.82 -1.33
C LEU A 27 -18.04 9.28 -2.64
N PRO A 28 -18.42 10.57 -2.73
CA PRO A 28 -19.26 11.08 -3.83
C PRO A 28 -18.53 11.25 -5.18
N ARG A 29 -17.20 11.13 -5.19
CA ARG A 29 -16.37 11.21 -6.39
C ARG A 29 -15.56 9.92 -6.50
N PRO A 30 -15.17 9.47 -7.69
CA PRO A 30 -14.29 8.31 -7.83
C PRO A 30 -12.92 8.57 -7.16
N TRP A 31 -12.41 7.58 -6.43
CA TRP A 31 -11.09 7.62 -5.79
C TRP A 31 -10.21 6.48 -6.29
N ILE A 32 -9.01 6.82 -6.76
CA ILE A 32 -7.99 5.84 -7.12
C ILE A 32 -7.39 5.27 -5.84
N SER A 33 -7.31 3.94 -5.76
CA SER A 33 -6.58 3.23 -4.71
C SER A 33 -5.20 2.83 -5.20
N MET A 34 -4.18 3.03 -4.38
CA MET A 34 -2.83 2.48 -4.58
C MET A 34 -2.40 1.83 -3.26
N ALA A 35 -2.16 0.52 -3.28
CA ALA A 35 -1.69 -0.24 -2.14
C ALA A 35 -0.18 -0.50 -2.22
N ILE A 36 0.41 -0.92 -1.10
CA ILE A 36 1.81 -1.36 -1.08
C ILE A 36 2.03 -2.57 -1.99
N ASP A 37 1.03 -3.46 -2.07
CA ASP A 37 1.06 -4.64 -2.95
C ASP A 37 1.13 -4.23 -4.44
N ASP A 38 0.42 -3.17 -4.84
CA ASP A 38 0.48 -2.65 -6.21
C ASP A 38 1.87 -2.15 -6.55
N LEU A 39 2.53 -1.44 -5.61
CA LEU A 39 3.91 -1.00 -5.77
C LEU A 39 4.85 -2.19 -5.90
N ILE A 40 4.75 -3.18 -5.00
CA ILE A 40 5.61 -4.37 -4.99
C ILE A 40 5.49 -5.14 -6.31
N ASN A 41 4.27 -5.34 -6.81
CA ASN A 41 4.01 -6.06 -8.06
C ASN A 41 4.59 -5.35 -9.29
N GLN A 42 4.77 -4.04 -9.22
CA GLN A 42 5.31 -3.22 -10.33
C GLN A 42 6.83 -2.98 -10.23
N LEU A 43 7.47 -3.38 -9.13
CA LEU A 43 8.92 -3.20 -8.99
C LEU A 43 9.69 -4.15 -9.91
N PRO A 44 10.82 -3.70 -10.49
CA PRO A 44 11.76 -4.59 -11.15
C PRO A 44 12.22 -5.67 -10.16
N SER A 45 12.37 -6.92 -10.63
CA SER A 45 12.78 -8.03 -9.78
C SER A 45 14.11 -7.79 -9.05
N SER A 46 15.00 -6.97 -9.63
CA SER A 46 16.26 -6.54 -9.01
C SER A 46 16.09 -5.69 -7.75
N MET A 47 14.90 -5.16 -7.48
CA MET A 47 14.58 -4.35 -6.29
C MET A 47 13.91 -5.16 -5.18
N LEU A 48 13.60 -6.44 -5.40
CA LEU A 48 13.04 -7.35 -4.40
C LEU A 48 14.18 -8.09 -3.68
N GLY A 49 14.33 -7.88 -2.37
CA GLY A 49 15.32 -8.59 -1.56
C GLY A 49 16.79 -8.21 -1.79
N SER A 50 17.06 -7.22 -2.65
CA SER A 50 18.41 -6.69 -2.84
C SER A 50 18.81 -5.67 -1.76
N GLY A 51 20.11 -5.49 -1.55
CA GLY A 51 20.65 -4.61 -0.51
C GLY A 51 20.26 -3.12 -0.63
N GLY A 52 19.86 -2.67 -1.83
CA GLY A 52 19.31 -1.33 -2.08
C GLY A 52 17.81 -1.31 -2.37
N GLY A 53 17.10 -2.41 -2.13
CA GLY A 53 15.70 -2.62 -2.47
C GLY A 53 14.76 -2.66 -1.27
N ILE A 54 13.55 -3.19 -1.51
CA ILE A 54 12.55 -3.42 -0.45
C ILE A 54 12.85 -4.76 0.23
N ALA A 55 12.84 -4.74 1.56
CA ALA A 55 12.87 -5.92 2.42
C ALA A 55 11.49 -6.19 3.02
N PHE A 56 11.18 -7.47 3.18
CA PHE A 56 9.96 -7.95 3.82
C PHE A 56 10.29 -8.51 5.21
N GLY A 57 9.54 -8.06 6.22
CA GLY A 57 9.56 -8.61 7.56
C GLY A 57 8.75 -9.91 7.65
N GLU A 58 8.93 -10.65 8.74
CA GLU A 58 8.28 -11.96 8.95
C GLU A 58 6.74 -11.86 9.02
N GLN A 59 6.17 -10.67 9.30
CA GLN A 59 4.72 -10.45 9.32
C GLN A 59 4.22 -9.68 8.11
N GLY A 60 5.02 -9.58 7.05
CA GLY A 60 4.66 -8.90 5.81
C GLY A 60 4.84 -7.39 5.86
N GLU A 61 5.62 -6.87 6.81
CA GLU A 61 6.03 -5.47 6.80
C GLU A 61 6.97 -5.20 5.62
N ALA A 62 6.75 -4.10 4.89
CA ALA A 62 7.66 -3.67 3.83
C ALA A 62 8.49 -2.47 4.31
N ALA A 63 9.81 -2.55 4.21
CA ALA A 63 10.73 -1.49 4.57
C ALA A 63 11.87 -1.37 3.55
N THR A 64 12.46 -0.18 3.43
CA THR A 64 13.68 0.02 2.65
C THR A 64 14.89 -0.41 3.47
N ARG A 65 15.85 -1.13 2.86
CA ARG A 65 17.18 -1.30 3.48
C ARG A 65 17.99 -0.01 3.26
N ARG A 66 18.57 0.53 4.34
CA ARG A 66 19.58 1.60 4.27
C ARG A 66 20.97 1.01 4.23
#